data_AF-A0A2E6LM20-F1
#
_entry.id   AF-A0A2E6LM20-F1
#
_cell.length_a   1.000
_cell.length_b   1.000
_cell.length_c   1.000
_cell.angle_alpha   90.00
_cell.angle_beta   90.00
_cell.angle_gamma   90.00
#
_symmetry.space_group_name_H-M   'P 1'
#
loop_
_entity.id
_entity.type
_entity.pdbx_description
1 polymer ?
#
loop_
_entity_poly.entity_id
_entity_poly.type
_entity_poly.pdbx_seq_one_letter_code
_entity_poly.pdbx_strand_id
1 'polypeptide(L)'
;MRFMPQRGLLVSVAHGRLTMDDLLHHRQRVAESTHYHPGLHLLFDTRRTSAIGVSGDAVRTFAGFGQPGQRRFARMALLVGSDLHYGISRIFQAYAGQHDESTLRIIRDPGEAWRWINER
;
A
#
# COMPACT_ATOMS: atom_id res chain seq x y z
N MET A 1 -0.41 9.34 -8.18
CA MET A 1 -1.59 8.57 -7.73
C MET A 1 -2.76 8.84 -8.66
N ARG A 2 -3.69 7.90 -8.79
CA ARG A 2 -4.91 8.03 -9.60
C ARG A 2 -6.08 7.37 -8.88
N PHE A 3 -7.12 8.14 -8.59
CA PHE A 3 -8.40 7.60 -8.11
C PHE A 3 -9.22 7.09 -9.31
N MET A 4 -9.89 5.96 -9.11
CA MET A 4 -10.83 5.36 -10.06
C MET A 4 -12.16 5.09 -9.32
N PRO A 5 -12.97 6.13 -9.06
CA PRO A 5 -14.14 6.02 -8.19
C PRO A 5 -15.15 4.96 -8.65
N GLN A 6 -15.35 4.81 -9.97
CA GLN A 6 -16.24 3.80 -10.55
C GLN A 6 -15.83 2.35 -10.22
N ARG A 7 -14.57 2.13 -9.83
CA ARG A 7 -14.03 0.82 -9.40
C ARG A 7 -13.76 0.75 -7.90
N GLY A 8 -14.03 1.82 -7.15
CA GLY A 8 -13.64 1.92 -5.75
C GLY A 8 -12.14 1.73 -5.53
N LEU A 9 -11.30 2.17 -6.47
CA LEU A 9 -9.86 1.85 -6.49
C LEU A 9 -8.99 3.12 -6.50
N LEU A 10 -7.94 3.10 -5.69
CA LEU A 10 -6.81 4.02 -5.77
C LEU A 10 -5.59 3.26 -6.34
N VAL A 11 -4.99 3.78 -7.40
CA VAL A 11 -3.71 3.28 -7.93
C VAL A 11 -2.61 4.28 -7.62
N SER A 12 -1.54 3.82 -6.98
CA SER A 12 -0.38 4.64 -6.67
C SER A 12 0.87 3.94 -7.17
N VAL A 13 1.73 4.68 -7.86
CA VAL A 13 2.98 4.16 -8.42
C VAL A 13 4.10 4.97 -7.80
N ALA A 14 5.02 4.29 -7.13
CA ALA A 14 6.23 4.88 -6.58
C ALA A 14 7.35 4.82 -7.63
N HIS A 15 8.15 5.87 -7.69
CA HIS A 15 9.27 6.02 -8.63
C HIS A 15 10.52 6.45 -7.91
N GLY A 16 11.70 6.08 -8.41
CA GLY A 16 12.98 6.53 -7.84
C GLY A 16 13.24 5.96 -6.44
N ARG A 17 13.78 6.76 -5.52
CA ARG A 17 14.03 6.33 -4.14
C ARG A 17 12.78 6.54 -3.30
N LEU A 18 12.19 5.46 -2.78
CA LEU A 18 11.05 5.52 -1.87
C LEU A 18 11.53 5.79 -0.44
N THR A 19 11.10 6.90 0.17
CA THR A 19 11.46 7.31 1.53
C THR A 19 10.25 7.29 2.47
N MET A 20 10.49 7.49 3.78
CA MET A 20 9.39 7.62 4.73
C MET A 20 8.56 8.88 4.47
N ASP A 21 9.21 9.98 4.12
CA ASP A 21 8.51 11.23 3.82
C ASP A 21 7.56 11.08 2.64
N ASP A 22 7.94 10.30 1.63
CA ASP A 22 7.06 9.96 0.50
C ASP A 22 5.81 9.20 0.95
N LEU A 23 5.96 8.25 1.89
CA LEU A 23 4.84 7.47 2.43
C LEU A 23 3.91 8.33 3.30
N LEU A 24 4.47 9.23 4.12
CA LEU A 24 3.69 10.17 4.92
C LEU A 24 2.94 11.17 4.05
N HIS A 25 3.61 11.74 3.06
CA HIS A 25 3.01 12.67 2.11
C HIS A 25 1.96 11.96 1.24
N HIS A 26 2.22 10.74 0.78
CA HIS A 26 1.23 9.92 0.07
C HIS A 26 -0.02 9.72 0.91
N ARG A 27 0.14 9.30 2.17
CA ARG A 27 -0.97 9.13 3.09
C ARG A 27 -1.76 10.42 3.27
N GLN A 28 -1.09 11.53 3.53
CA GLN A 28 -1.74 12.82 3.76
C GLN A 28 -2.59 13.21 2.55
N ARG A 29 -2.02 13.13 1.35
CA ARG A 29 -2.73 13.42 0.10
C ARG A 29 -3.93 12.49 -0.15
N VAL A 30 -3.86 11.23 0.29
CA VAL A 30 -5.01 10.33 0.22
C VAL A 30 -6.10 10.77 1.20
N ALA A 31 -5.73 11.09 2.44
CA ALA A 31 -6.69 11.50 3.47
C ALA A 31 -7.39 12.84 3.15
N GLU A 32 -6.69 13.75 2.47
CA GLU A 32 -7.22 15.05 2.03
C GLU A 32 -8.06 14.96 0.74
N SER A 33 -8.07 13.82 0.06
CA SER A 33 -8.84 13.63 -1.17
C SER A 33 -10.34 13.49 -0.89
N THR A 34 -11.16 14.27 -1.59
CA THR A 34 -12.64 14.13 -1.53
C THR A 34 -13.15 12.79 -2.06
N HIS A 35 -12.32 12.04 -2.79
CA HIS A 35 -12.65 10.70 -3.27
C HIS A 35 -12.32 9.60 -2.26
N TYR A 36 -11.63 9.91 -1.16
CA TYR A 36 -11.26 8.92 -0.17
C TYR A 36 -12.45 8.49 0.69
N HIS A 37 -12.59 7.18 0.85
CA HIS A 37 -13.44 6.55 1.84
C HIS A 37 -12.85 5.20 2.27
N PRO A 38 -13.12 4.69 3.49
CA PRO A 38 -12.53 3.45 3.99
C PRO A 38 -12.82 2.19 3.14
N GLY A 39 -13.91 2.22 2.36
CA GLY A 39 -14.27 1.18 1.41
C GLY A 39 -13.41 1.12 0.13
N LEU A 40 -12.48 2.06 -0.08
CA LEU A 40 -11.59 2.04 -1.24
C LEU A 40 -10.60 0.88 -1.16
N HIS A 41 -10.30 0.31 -2.31
CA HIS A 41 -9.14 -0.56 -2.51
C HIS A 41 -7.91 0.26 -2.91
N LEU A 42 -6.71 -0.22 -2.56
CA LEU A 42 -5.44 0.37 -2.96
C LEU A 42 -4.60 -0.65 -3.74
N LEU A 43 -4.13 -0.26 -4.92
CA LEU A 43 -3.01 -0.90 -5.61
C LEU A 43 -1.79 0.02 -5.51
N PHE A 44 -0.77 -0.39 -4.76
CA PHE A 44 0.48 0.35 -4.57
C PHE A 44 1.61 -0.36 -5.32
N ASP A 45 2.02 0.18 -6.46
CA ASP A 45 3.07 -0.34 -7.33
C ASP A 45 4.42 0.29 -6.99
N THR A 46 5.35 -0.52 -6.50
CA THR A 46 6.72 -0.11 -6.15
C THR A 46 7.75 -0.61 -7.14
N ARG A 47 7.36 -1.27 -8.25
CA ARG A 47 8.34 -1.88 -9.18
C ARG A 47 9.21 -0.86 -9.91
N ARG A 48 8.82 0.42 -9.91
CA ARG A 48 9.57 1.52 -10.56
C ARG A 48 10.47 2.29 -9.60
N THR A 49 10.63 1.81 -8.37
CA THR A 49 11.61 2.37 -7.44
C THR A 49 12.98 1.76 -7.69
N SER A 50 14.02 2.59 -7.60
CA SER A 50 15.42 2.20 -7.74
C SER A 50 16.09 1.90 -6.39
N ALA A 51 15.53 2.42 -5.29
CA ALA A 51 16.05 2.23 -3.94
C ALA A 51 14.96 2.39 -2.89
N ILE A 52 15.18 1.77 -1.71
CA ILE A 52 14.37 1.98 -0.51
C ILE A 52 15.21 2.75 0.50
N GLY A 53 14.69 3.90 0.94
CA GLY A 53 15.21 4.72 2.03
C GLY A 53 14.37 4.61 3.30
N VAL A 54 13.68 3.49 3.48
CA VAL A 54 12.79 3.22 4.61
C VAL A 54 13.44 2.15 5.50
N SER A 55 13.68 2.46 6.77
CA SER A 55 14.15 1.49 7.75
C SER A 55 13.00 0.64 8.31
N GLY A 56 13.30 -0.54 8.86
CA GLY A 56 12.29 -1.40 9.49
C GLY A 56 11.54 -0.69 10.63
N ASP A 57 12.25 0.08 11.47
CA ASP A 57 11.63 0.86 12.54
C ASP A 57 10.70 1.95 12.01
N ALA A 58 11.08 2.59 10.91
CA ALA A 58 10.23 3.57 10.26
C ALA A 58 8.94 2.90 9.74
N VAL A 59 9.05 1.73 9.09
CA VAL A 59 7.89 0.94 8.64
C VAL A 59 6.97 0.58 9.81
N ARG A 60 7.53 0.17 10.94
CA ARG A 60 6.79 -0.14 12.16
C ARG A 60 5.99 1.07 12.64
N THR A 61 6.64 2.22 12.77
CA THR A 61 5.97 3.48 13.15
C THR A 61 4.90 3.85 12.13
N PHE A 62 5.19 3.69 10.84
CA PHE A 62 4.23 3.97 9.77
C PHE A 62 2.97 3.11 9.85
N ALA A 63 3.14 1.81 10.08
CA ALA A 63 2.05 0.86 10.28
C ALA A 63 1.22 1.20 11.53
N GLY A 64 1.87 1.65 12.61
CA GLY A 64 1.24 2.01 13.88
C GLY A 64 0.46 3.33 13.86
N PHE A 65 0.60 4.19 12.86
CA PHE A 65 -0.15 5.44 12.81
C PHE A 65 -1.65 5.27 12.42
N GLY A 66 -2.17 4.05 12.29
CA GLY A 66 -3.63 3.80 12.29
C GLY A 66 -4.11 3.50 13.71
N GLN A 67 -5.35 3.83 14.06
CA GLN A 67 -5.91 3.24 15.28
C GLN A 67 -5.96 1.71 15.09
N PRO A 68 -5.58 0.91 16.11
CA PRO A 68 -5.77 -0.54 16.05
C PRO A 68 -7.22 -0.87 15.65
N GLY A 69 -7.39 -1.62 14.56
CA GLY A 69 -8.71 -1.98 14.02
C GLY A 69 -9.31 -1.03 12.96
N GLN A 70 -8.73 0.16 12.72
CA GLN A 70 -9.19 1.04 11.64
C GLN A 70 -8.52 0.70 10.30
N ARG A 71 -9.22 -0.08 9.48
CA ARG A 71 -8.83 -0.33 8.08
C ARG A 71 -8.94 0.96 7.27
N ARG A 72 -7.85 1.37 6.61
CA ARG A 72 -7.85 2.53 5.69
C ARG A 72 -8.33 2.22 4.30
N PHE A 73 -8.15 0.98 3.89
CA PHE A 73 -8.59 0.46 2.61
C PHE A 73 -9.28 -0.87 2.87
N ALA A 74 -10.31 -1.16 2.09
CA ALA A 74 -11.00 -2.45 2.12
C ALA A 74 -10.05 -3.58 1.71
N ARG A 75 -9.20 -3.32 0.69
CA ARG A 75 -8.10 -4.19 0.26
C ARG A 75 -6.88 -3.39 -0.15
N MET A 76 -5.68 -3.95 0.05
CA MET A 76 -4.42 -3.36 -0.34
C MET A 76 -3.54 -4.39 -1.06
N ALA A 77 -3.27 -4.14 -2.34
CA ALA A 77 -2.29 -4.88 -3.13
C ALA A 77 -0.97 -4.11 -3.15
N LEU A 78 0.08 -4.70 -2.57
CA LEU A 78 1.44 -4.19 -2.66
C LEU A 78 2.15 -4.91 -3.80
N LEU A 79 2.24 -4.27 -4.96
CA LEU A 79 2.91 -4.81 -6.13
C LEU A 79 4.40 -4.46 -6.07
N VAL A 80 5.24 -5.47 -5.88
CA VAL A 80 6.67 -5.33 -5.58
C VAL A 80 7.55 -5.96 -6.65
N GLY A 81 8.69 -5.33 -6.93
CA GLY A 81 9.62 -5.76 -7.99
C GLY A 81 10.92 -6.40 -7.50
N SER A 82 11.20 -6.34 -6.20
CA SER A 82 12.44 -6.88 -5.62
C SER A 82 12.21 -7.51 -4.26
N ASP A 83 13.14 -8.37 -3.85
CA ASP A 83 13.08 -9.07 -2.56
C ASP A 83 13.19 -8.12 -1.38
N LEU A 84 13.93 -7.01 -1.55
CA LEU A 84 14.00 -5.94 -0.55
C LEU A 84 12.62 -5.31 -0.32
N HIS A 85 11.89 -4.95 -1.39
CA HIS A 85 10.52 -4.43 -1.27
C HIS A 85 9.57 -5.45 -0.68
N TYR A 86 9.73 -6.73 -1.04
CA TYR A 86 8.95 -7.81 -0.48
C TYR A 86 9.16 -7.93 1.03
N GLY A 87 10.42 -7.96 1.50
CA GLY A 87 10.76 -8.03 2.93
C GLY A 87 10.21 -6.85 3.72
N ILE A 88 10.38 -5.62 3.22
CA ILE A 88 9.83 -4.40 3.83
C ILE A 88 8.30 -4.45 3.89
N SER A 89 7.64 -4.91 2.82
CA SER A 89 6.18 -5.04 2.78
C SER A 89 5.67 -6.10 3.77
N ARG A 90 6.42 -7.17 4.01
CA ARG A 90 6.11 -8.19 5.02
C ARG A 90 6.21 -7.64 6.44
N ILE A 91 7.21 -6.80 6.71
CA ILE A 91 7.33 -6.10 7.99
C ILE A 91 6.11 -5.19 8.20
N PHE A 92 5.72 -4.43 7.17
CA PHE A 92 4.51 -3.60 7.21
C PHE A 92 3.26 -4.43 7.50
N GLN A 93 3.05 -5.54 6.78
CA GLN A 93 1.90 -6.43 6.97
C GLN A 93 1.82 -6.95 8.41
N ALA A 94 2.95 -7.36 8.99
CA ALA A 94 3.01 -7.86 10.36
C ALA A 94 2.60 -6.80 11.39
N TYR A 95 2.99 -5.53 11.19
CA TYR A 95 2.65 -4.45 12.12
C TYR A 95 1.30 -3.80 11.86
N ALA A 96 0.78 -3.86 10.64
CA ALA A 96 -0.54 -3.31 10.30
C ALA A 96 -1.70 -4.12 10.92
N GLY A 97 -1.42 -5.23 11.59
CA GLY A 97 -2.44 -6.15 12.12
C GLY A 97 -3.26 -6.81 11.01
N GLN A 98 -2.81 -6.73 9.76
CA GLN A 98 -3.46 -7.32 8.60
C GLN A 98 -2.79 -8.66 8.27
N HIS A 99 -2.98 -9.62 9.18
CA HIS A 99 -2.54 -11.00 8.97
C HIS A 99 -3.42 -11.76 7.97
N ASP A 100 -4.59 -11.19 7.64
CA ASP A 100 -5.52 -11.77 6.69
C ASP A 100 -5.19 -11.31 5.26
N GLU A 101 -4.76 -12.27 4.43
CA GLU A 101 -4.50 -12.08 3.00
C GLU A 101 -5.74 -11.66 2.21
N SER A 102 -6.94 -11.71 2.80
CA SER A 102 -8.17 -11.16 2.21
C SER A 102 -8.16 -9.63 2.14
N THR A 103 -7.33 -8.95 2.95
CA THR A 103 -7.28 -7.48 3.08
C THR A 103 -5.97 -6.86 2.65
N LEU A 104 -4.84 -7.55 2.79
CA LEU A 104 -3.54 -7.08 2.31
C LEU A 104 -2.78 -8.24 1.67
N ARG A 105 -2.37 -8.03 0.42
CA ARG A 105 -1.58 -9.03 -0.32
C ARG A 105 -0.36 -8.38 -0.97
N ILE A 106 0.79 -9.03 -0.82
CA ILE A 106 2.04 -8.64 -1.46
C ILE A 106 2.20 -9.51 -2.69
N ILE A 107 2.29 -8.88 -3.85
CA ILE A 107 2.15 -9.56 -5.14
C ILE A 107 3.33 -9.16 -6.04
N ARG A 108 3.85 -10.08 -6.84
CA ARG A 108 4.93 -9.82 -7.80
C ARG A 108 4.43 -9.71 -9.23
N ASP A 109 3.39 -10.48 -9.57
CA ASP A 109 2.80 -10.46 -10.90
C ASP A 109 1.74 -9.34 -11.03
N PRO A 110 1.84 -8.45 -12.02
CA PRO A 110 0.86 -7.40 -12.22
C PRO A 110 -0.53 -7.94 -12.57
N GLY A 111 -0.61 -9.03 -13.32
CA GLY A 111 -1.88 -9.64 -13.71
C GLY A 111 -2.62 -10.19 -12.50
N GLU A 112 -1.92 -10.88 -11.60
CA GLU A 112 -2.41 -11.34 -10.31
C GLU A 112 -2.86 -10.16 -9.43
N ALA A 113 -2.09 -9.07 -9.36
CA ALA A 113 -2.46 -7.91 -8.56
C ALA A 113 -3.77 -7.27 -9.05
N TRP A 114 -3.93 -7.16 -10.37
CA TRP A 114 -5.16 -6.66 -10.97
C TRP A 114 -6.33 -7.62 -10.82
N ARG A 115 -6.13 -8.93 -10.88
CA ARG A 115 -7.22 -9.89 -10.63
C ARG A 115 -7.68 -9.81 -9.19
N TRP A 116 -6.76 -9.97 -8.23
CA TRP A 116 -7.07 -10.00 -6.81
C TRP A 116 -7.75 -8.72 -6.31
N ILE A 117 -7.29 -7.54 -6.76
CA ILE A 117 -7.90 -6.26 -6.32
C ILE A 117 -9.31 -6.04 -6.89
N ASN A 118 -9.67 -6.73 -7.98
CA ASN A 118 -10.97 -6.65 -8.63
C ASN A 118 -11.92 -7.81 -8.27
N GLU A 119 -11.42 -8.87 -7.63
CA GLU A 119 -12.25 -9.96 -7.10
C GLU A 119 -13.19 -9.39 -6.04
N ARG A 120 -14.49 -9.68 -6.15
CA ARG A 120 -15.52 -9.23 -5.19
C ARG A 120 -15.58 -10.16 -3.98
#